data_AF-A0AAW0L5K1-F1
#
_entry.id   AF-A0AAW0L5K1-F1
#
_cell.length_a   1.000
_cell.length_b   1.000
_cell.length_c   1.000
_cell.angle_alpha   90.00
_cell.angle_beta   90.00
_cell.angle_gamma   90.00
#
_symmetry.space_group_name_H-M   'P 1'
#
loop_
_entity.id
_entity.type
_entity.pdbx_description
1 polymer ?
#
loop_
_entity_poly.entity_id
_entity_poly.type
_entity_poly.pdbx_seq_one_letter_code
_entity_poly.pdbx_strand_id
1 'polypeptide(L)'
;MTAYKLMTIDAPYWGFGRQLEQAMLAGERALFLESHRHCFAWIDKWYGMTLQQIYELEQQNDSMLDERLAKPTLMIGNEHFDGASLDSEGIYSKV
;
A
#
# COMPACT_ATOMS: atom_id res chain seq x y z
N MET A 1 -6.57 -12.11 -15.50
CA MET A 1 -7.87 -11.61 -14.97
C MET A 1 -7.97 -10.12 -15.24
N THR A 2 -9.20 -9.59 -15.27
CA THR A 2 -9.45 -8.16 -15.48
C THR A 2 -10.34 -7.65 -14.34
N ALA A 3 -9.93 -6.59 -13.67
CA ALA A 3 -10.73 -5.92 -12.64
C ALA A 3 -11.31 -4.62 -13.20
N TYR A 4 -12.64 -4.51 -13.22
CA TYR A 4 -13.34 -3.30 -13.65
C TYR A 4 -13.64 -2.44 -12.43
N LYS A 5 -12.89 -1.35 -12.25
CA LYS A 5 -13.05 -0.40 -11.15
C LYS A 5 -13.76 0.86 -11.67
N LEU A 6 -15.03 1.03 -11.34
CA LEU A 6 -15.79 2.25 -11.62
C LEU A 6 -15.56 3.23 -10.47
N MET A 7 -15.09 4.43 -10.80
CA MET A 7 -14.85 5.50 -9.83
C MET A 7 -15.62 6.75 -10.24
N THR A 8 -16.35 7.31 -9.27
CA THR A 8 -17.11 8.54 -9.43
C THR A 8 -16.60 9.53 -8.40
N ILE A 9 -16.11 10.67 -8.86
CA ILE A 9 -15.66 11.77 -7.99
C ILE A 9 -16.57 12.95 -8.25
N ASP A 10 -17.14 13.48 -7.18
CA ASP A 10 -17.90 14.73 -7.18
C ASP A 10 -17.21 15.65 -6.17
N ALA A 11 -16.58 16.71 -6.67
CA ALA A 11 -15.88 17.68 -5.83
C ALA A 11 -16.53 19.07 -5.99
N PRO A 12 -17.64 19.34 -5.27
CA PRO A 12 -18.34 20.61 -5.36
C PRO A 12 -17.55 21.70 -4.63
N TYR A 13 -16.51 22.20 -5.30
CA TYR A 13 -15.66 23.28 -4.81
C TYR A 13 -15.77 24.51 -5.71
N TRP A 14 -16.00 25.68 -5.10
CA TRP A 14 -16.20 26.91 -5.85
C TRP A 14 -14.92 27.31 -6.61
N GLY A 15 -15.05 27.53 -7.91
CA GLY A 15 -13.95 27.97 -8.79
C GLY A 15 -13.02 26.85 -9.29
N PHE A 16 -12.79 25.78 -8.51
CA PHE A 16 -11.82 24.73 -8.86
C PHE A 16 -12.36 23.30 -8.95
N GLY A 17 -13.68 23.08 -8.80
CA GLY A 17 -14.28 21.72 -8.79
C GLY A 17 -13.77 20.80 -9.90
N ARG A 18 -13.84 21.25 -11.17
CA ARG A 18 -13.36 20.47 -12.32
C ARG A 18 -11.86 20.13 -12.27
N GLN A 19 -11.02 21.07 -11.84
CA GLN A 19 -9.57 20.84 -11.77
C GLN A 19 -9.23 19.87 -10.63
N LEU A 20 -9.94 19.97 -9.50
CA LEU A 20 -9.81 19.07 -8.37
C LEU A 20 -10.27 17.65 -8.75
N GLU A 21 -11.41 17.51 -9.40
CA GLU A 21 -11.91 16.22 -9.91
C GLU A 21 -10.91 15.56 -10.86
N GLN A 22 -10.34 16.33 -11.80
CA GLN A 22 -9.33 15.83 -12.72
C GLN A 22 -8.05 15.39 -12.00
N ALA A 23 -7.59 16.15 -11.02
CA ALA A 23 -6.40 15.80 -10.24
C ALA A 23 -6.62 14.50 -9.45
N MET A 24 -7.78 14.35 -8.81
CA MET A 24 -8.11 13.13 -8.07
C MET A 24 -8.24 11.91 -8.99
N LEU A 25 -8.91 12.05 -10.14
CA LEU A 25 -8.99 10.99 -11.15
C LEU A 25 -7.60 10.56 -11.66
N ALA A 26 -6.71 11.52 -11.89
CA ALA A 26 -5.34 11.24 -12.31
C ALA A 26 -4.53 10.54 -11.20
N GLY A 27 -4.66 10.99 -9.96
CA GLY A 27 -4.00 10.41 -8.80
C GLY A 27 -4.42 8.96 -8.57
N GLU A 28 -5.73 8.69 -8.56
CA GLU A 28 -6.27 7.34 -8.43
C GLU A 28 -5.85 6.41 -9.58
N ARG A 29 -5.79 6.92 -10.82
CA ARG A 29 -5.28 6.15 -11.95
C ARG A 29 -3.82 5.76 -11.73
N ALA A 30 -2.98 6.69 -11.28
CA ALA A 30 -1.57 6.41 -10.98
C ALA A 30 -1.46 5.38 -9.84
N LEU A 31 -2.21 5.56 -8.76
CA LEU A 31 -2.27 4.64 -7.62
C LEU A 31 -2.67 3.23 -8.05
N PHE A 32 -3.68 3.08 -8.92
CA PHE A 32 -4.07 1.76 -9.42
C PHE A 32 -3.00 1.12 -10.29
N LEU A 33 -2.31 1.88 -11.14
CA LEU A 33 -1.25 1.31 -11.97
C LEU A 33 -0.06 0.84 -11.12
N GLU A 34 0.37 1.68 -10.16
CA GLU A 34 1.48 1.34 -9.27
C GLU A 34 1.12 0.19 -8.34
N SER A 35 -0.05 0.21 -7.71
CA SER A 35 -0.50 -0.89 -6.83
C SER A 35 -0.58 -2.23 -7.54
N HIS A 36 -1.08 -2.29 -8.79
CA HIS A 36 -1.09 -3.56 -9.53
C HIS A 36 0.32 -4.01 -9.93
N ARG A 37 1.21 -3.07 -10.27
CA ARG A 37 2.62 -3.38 -10.51
C ARG A 37 3.28 -3.96 -9.26
N HIS A 38 3.06 -3.36 -8.09
CA HIS A 38 3.60 -3.86 -6.82
C HIS A 38 2.98 -5.19 -6.41
N CYS A 39 1.65 -5.35 -6.54
CA CYS A 39 0.95 -6.60 -6.26
C CYS A 39 1.53 -7.76 -7.08
N PHE A 40 1.78 -7.52 -8.39
CA PHE A 40 2.41 -8.53 -9.23
C PHE A 40 3.88 -8.76 -8.88
N ALA A 41 4.65 -7.70 -8.61
CA ALA A 41 6.05 -7.83 -8.22
C ALA A 41 6.23 -8.57 -6.87
N TRP A 42 5.22 -8.56 -6.00
CA TRP A 42 5.22 -9.27 -4.72
C TRP A 42 4.51 -10.62 -4.76
N ILE A 43 4.20 -11.16 -5.95
CA ILE A 43 3.49 -12.44 -6.09
C ILE A 43 4.11 -13.57 -5.29
N ASP A 44 5.44 -13.68 -5.29
CA ASP A 44 6.16 -14.73 -4.57
C ASP A 44 6.00 -14.64 -3.04
N LYS A 45 5.64 -13.45 -2.51
CA LYS A 45 5.44 -13.23 -1.08
C LYS A 45 4.06 -13.67 -0.62
N TRP A 46 3.01 -13.38 -1.41
CA TRP A 46 1.63 -13.65 -1.00
C TRP A 46 1.04 -14.94 -1.60
N TYR A 47 1.64 -15.46 -2.67
CA TYR A 47 1.16 -16.69 -3.30
C TYR A 47 1.33 -17.89 -2.36
N GLY A 48 0.22 -18.55 -2.03
CA GLY A 48 0.21 -19.70 -1.11
C GLY A 48 0.02 -19.34 0.37
N MET A 49 -0.14 -18.05 0.72
CA MET A 49 -0.50 -17.67 2.08
C MET A 49 -1.89 -18.19 2.47
N THR A 50 -2.02 -18.64 3.71
CA THR A 50 -3.32 -18.97 4.31
C THR A 50 -4.00 -17.71 4.83
N LEU A 51 -5.34 -17.73 4.94
CA LEU A 51 -6.09 -16.60 5.50
C LEU A 51 -5.64 -16.25 6.93
N GLN A 52 -5.27 -17.24 7.74
CA GLN A 52 -4.78 -16.99 9.10
C GLN A 52 -3.50 -16.13 9.11
N GLN A 53 -2.53 -16.45 8.24
CA GLN A 53 -1.29 -15.67 8.12
C GLN A 53 -1.56 -14.24 7.65
N ILE A 54 -2.56 -14.05 6.79
CA ILE A 54 -2.97 -12.70 6.34
C ILE A 54 -3.50 -11.88 7.51
N TYR A 55 -4.35 -12.46 8.38
CA TYR A 55 -4.86 -11.77 9.57
C TYR A 55 -3.76 -11.43 10.59
N GLU A 56 -2.80 -12.34 10.79
CA GLU A 56 -1.66 -12.09 11.68
C GLU A 56 -0.79 -10.92 11.15
N LEU A 57 -0.57 -10.86 9.84
CA LEU A 57 0.14 -9.76 9.18
C LEU A 57 -0.64 -8.43 9.26
N GLU A 58 -1.96 -8.46 9.10
CA GLU A 58 -2.82 -7.27 9.26
C GLU A 58 -2.69 -6.69 10.67
N GLN A 59 -2.80 -7.53 11.70
CA GLN A 59 -2.68 -7.10 13.10
C GLN A 59 -1.29 -6.51 13.42
N GLN A 60 -0.23 -7.15 12.93
CA GLN A 60 1.13 -6.63 13.09
C GLN A 60 1.28 -5.27 12.39
N ASN A 61 0.78 -5.15 11.16
CA ASN A 61 0.89 -3.92 10.39
C ASN A 61 0.12 -2.77 11.04
N ASP A 62 -1.08 -3.01 11.56
CA ASP A 62 -1.87 -1.99 12.27
C ASP A 62 -1.11 -1.42 13.47
N SER A 63 -0.51 -2.28 14.29
CA SER A 63 0.31 -1.83 15.43
C SER A 63 1.51 -0.99 15.00
N MET A 64 2.19 -1.39 13.91
CA MET A 64 3.33 -0.64 13.35
C MET A 64 2.91 0.70 12.74
N LEU A 65 1.74 0.77 12.11
CA LEU A 65 1.20 1.99 11.52
C LEU A 65 0.85 3.00 12.61
N ASP A 66 0.18 2.56 13.68
CA ASP A 66 -0.15 3.42 14.82
C ASP A 66 1.11 4.02 15.46
N GLU A 67 2.16 3.21 15.65
CA GLU A 67 3.44 3.71 16.15
C GLU A 67 4.11 4.74 15.22
N ARG A 68 4.02 4.53 13.90
CA ARG A 68 4.61 5.44 12.91
C ARG A 68 3.84 6.75 12.79
N LEU A 69 2.51 6.71 12.86
CA LEU A 69 1.67 7.90 12.81
C LEU A 69 1.74 8.72 14.09
N ALA A 70 1.89 8.06 15.25
CA ALA A 70 2.05 8.72 16.55
C ALA A 70 3.41 9.42 16.72
N LYS A 71 4.42 9.06 15.91
CA LYS A 71 5.72 9.75 15.85
C LYS A 71 5.66 10.77 14.70
N PRO A 72 5.44 12.07 14.97
CA PRO A 72 5.46 13.07 13.91
C PRO A 72 6.85 13.07 13.27
N THR A 73 6.90 12.92 11.95
CA THR A 73 8.10 12.94 11.12
C THR A 73 8.90 14.23 11.29
N LEU A 74 9.75 14.30 12.31
CA LEU A 74 10.94 15.15 12.31
C LEU A 74 12.15 14.33 11.90
N MET A 75 12.12 13.72 10.71
CA MET A 75 13.32 13.18 10.05
C MET A 75 13.11 13.26 8.52
N ILE A 76 13.22 14.46 7.95
CA ILE A 76 13.62 14.56 6.53
C ILE A 76 15.12 14.28 6.52
N GLY A 77 15.48 13.03 6.29
CA GLY A 77 16.88 12.62 6.26
C GLY A 77 17.03 11.24 5.63
N ASN A 78 17.11 11.20 4.30
CA ASN A 78 17.75 10.14 3.50
C ASN A 78 17.66 8.69 4.02
N GLU A 79 16.45 8.21 4.31
CA GLU A 79 16.24 6.77 4.30
C GLU A 79 15.89 6.37 2.87
N HIS A 80 16.86 5.70 2.24
CA HIS A 80 16.65 4.86 1.08
C HIS A 80 15.36 4.08 1.31
N PHE A 81 14.46 4.07 0.33
CA PHE A 81 13.37 3.09 0.30
C PHE A 81 14.03 1.73 0.07
N ASP A 82 14.66 1.21 1.12
CA ASP A 82 15.12 -0.14 1.17
C ASP A 82 13.85 -0.96 1.04
N GLY A 83 13.74 -1.65 -0.09
CA GLY A 83 12.92 -2.85 -0.21
C GLY A 83 13.50 -3.92 0.71
N ALA A 84 13.58 -3.63 2.01
CA ALA A 84 14.02 -4.50 3.06
C ALA A 84 13.05 -5.68 3.08
N SER A 85 13.49 -6.73 2.40
CA SER A 85 13.24 -8.10 2.79
C SER A 85 13.36 -8.19 4.30
N LEU A 86 12.23 -8.28 5.00
CA LEU A 86 12.20 -8.78 6.36
C LEU A 86 12.57 -10.25 6.30
N ASP A 87 13.83 -10.50 6.58
CA ASP A 87 14.48 -11.70 7.08
C ASP A 87 13.59 -12.96 7.15
N SER A 88 13.81 -13.82 6.14
CA SER A 88 13.35 -15.21 6.10
C SER A 88 14.20 -16.15 6.98
N GLU A 89 15.00 -15.65 7.92
CA GLU A 89 15.91 -16.49 8.72
C GLU A 89 15.26 -17.15 9.95
N GLY A 90 13.95 -17.01 10.15
CA GLY A 90 13.23 -17.64 11.28
C GLY A 90 12.47 -18.92 10.98
N ILE A 91 12.21 -19.28 9.71
CA ILE A 91 11.18 -20.29 9.38
C ILE A 91 11.77 -21.58 8.77
N TYR A 92 13.00 -21.58 8.27
CA TYR A 92 13.64 -22.78 7.69
C TYR A 92 14.51 -23.57 8.70
N SER A 93 13.98 -23.84 9.89
CA SER A 93 14.62 -24.74 10.88
C SER A 93 13.65 -25.76 11.48
N LYS A 94 12.56 -26.11 10.80
CA LYS A 94 11.80 -27.31 11.14
C LYS A 94 11.15 -27.88 9.88
N VAL A 95 11.44 -29.17 9.68
CA VAL A 95 11.03 -30.08 8.61
C VAL A 95 11.96 -30.10 7.41
#